data_AF-A0A7Y2H2A8-F1
#
_entry.id   AF-A0A7Y2H2A8-F1
#
_cell.length_a   1.000
_cell.length_b   1.000
_cell.length_c   1.000
_cell.angle_alpha   90.00
_cell.angle_beta   90.00
_cell.angle_gamma   90.00
#
_symmetry.space_group_name_H-M   'P 1'
#
loop_
_entity.id
_entity.type
_entity.pdbx_description
1 polymer ?
#
loop_
_entity_poly.entity_id
_entity_poly.type
_entity_poly.pdbx_seq_one_letter_code
_entity_poly.pdbx_strand_id
1 'polypeptide(L)'
;QSVSGFIATILSSTSAEALSTWLDDNGYAFTIDDAEKFAPYIEKEWVFTAMKPDPNSPMEMPRGGWDSNVDPVVFTYQATDFEVPLPLLSIRRSFELPMAFFVIDRERADLEGFMTAYSNQISSSELKAIRDLYPTFGGLLETGTTVTRLDKVFGPEDAMDKTIKLRQASSEEEFRRVTGALNSFPGALILLTLVVGTGQRALNHFFSKEGEQNG
;
A
#
# COMPACT_ATOMS: atom_id res chain seq x y z
N GLN A 1 5.55 -18.87 2.21
CA GLN A 1 6.89 -18.25 2.43
C GLN A 1 6.84 -17.45 3.72
N SER A 2 7.94 -17.29 4.45
CA SER A 2 7.96 -16.43 5.65
C SER A 2 8.56 -15.06 5.33
N VAL A 3 7.91 -13.97 5.77
CA VAL A 3 8.34 -12.57 5.59
C VAL A 3 8.26 -11.88 6.95
N SER A 4 9.41 -11.53 7.55
CA SER A 4 9.53 -10.81 8.84
C SER A 4 8.53 -11.24 9.93
N GLY A 5 8.47 -12.55 10.23
CA GLY A 5 7.59 -13.09 11.27
C GLY A 5 6.15 -13.39 10.83
N PHE A 6 5.84 -13.25 9.54
CA PHE A 6 4.55 -13.63 8.94
C PHE A 6 4.71 -14.80 7.98
N ILE A 7 3.70 -15.68 7.92
CA ILE A 7 3.50 -16.61 6.82
C ILE A 7 2.71 -15.87 5.74
N ALA A 8 3.25 -15.81 4.54
CA ALA A 8 2.60 -15.30 3.34
C ALA A 8 2.32 -16.44 2.35
N THR A 9 1.10 -16.47 1.83
CA THR A 9 0.66 -17.40 0.78
C THR A 9 0.02 -16.62 -0.36
N ILE A 10 0.48 -16.87 -1.58
CA ILE A 10 -0.10 -16.31 -2.80
C ILE A 10 -1.20 -17.26 -3.27
N LEU A 11 -2.39 -16.73 -3.49
CA LEU A 11 -3.61 -17.45 -3.83
C LEU A 11 -4.24 -16.86 -5.09
N SER A 12 -4.85 -17.74 -5.87
CA SER A 12 -5.82 -17.37 -6.89
C SER A 12 -6.98 -18.34 -6.80
N SER A 13 -8.16 -17.89 -7.23
CA SER A 13 -9.36 -18.73 -7.23
C SER A 13 -10.29 -18.27 -8.33
N THR A 14 -11.08 -19.20 -8.85
CA THR A 14 -12.22 -18.92 -9.74
C THR A 14 -13.56 -18.99 -9.00
N SER A 15 -13.54 -19.28 -7.69
CA SER A 15 -14.72 -19.36 -6.83
C SER A 15 -14.49 -18.61 -5.52
N ALA A 16 -15.40 -17.68 -5.22
CA ALA A 16 -15.38 -16.91 -3.99
C ALA A 16 -15.61 -17.78 -2.74
N GLU A 17 -16.50 -18.76 -2.85
CA GLU A 17 -16.75 -19.75 -1.79
C GLU A 17 -15.52 -20.60 -1.52
N ALA A 18 -14.84 -21.07 -2.57
CA ALA A 18 -13.64 -21.88 -2.43
C ALA A 18 -12.49 -21.09 -1.79
N LEU A 19 -12.30 -19.81 -2.18
CA LEU A 19 -11.31 -18.94 -1.57
C LEU A 19 -11.61 -18.69 -0.09
N SER A 20 -12.88 -18.38 0.23
CA SER A 20 -13.29 -18.10 1.61
C SER A 20 -13.18 -19.33 2.51
N THR A 21 -13.57 -20.50 2.01
CA THR A 21 -13.41 -21.78 2.70
C THR A 21 -11.94 -22.08 2.98
N TRP A 22 -11.07 -21.90 1.97
CA TRP A 22 -9.64 -22.10 2.16
C TRP A 22 -9.06 -21.15 3.23
N LEU A 23 -9.48 -19.88 3.22
CA LEU A 23 -9.03 -18.90 4.20
C LEU A 23 -9.46 -19.30 5.62
N ASP A 24 -10.72 -19.71 5.81
CA ASP A 24 -11.25 -20.18 7.10
C ASP A 24 -10.52 -21.45 7.58
N ASP A 25 -10.42 -22.47 6.73
CA ASP A 25 -9.71 -23.73 7.01
C ASP A 25 -8.24 -23.53 7.40
N ASN A 26 -7.62 -22.44 6.90
CA ASN A 26 -6.24 -22.09 7.19
C ASN A 26 -6.10 -21.05 8.32
N GLY A 27 -7.16 -20.79 9.10
CA GLY A 27 -7.13 -19.97 10.30
C GLY A 27 -7.00 -18.47 10.02
N TYR A 28 -7.43 -18.01 8.85
CA TYR A 28 -7.66 -16.59 8.60
C TYR A 28 -9.07 -16.22 9.08
N ALA A 29 -9.25 -14.99 9.55
CA ALA A 29 -10.51 -14.51 10.12
C ALA A 29 -11.56 -14.15 9.04
N PHE A 30 -11.87 -15.08 8.14
CA PHE A 30 -12.89 -14.95 7.09
C PHE A 30 -14.00 -15.95 7.32
N THR A 31 -15.22 -15.61 6.92
CA THR A 31 -16.36 -16.53 6.92
C THR A 31 -16.99 -16.64 5.54
N ILE A 32 -17.80 -17.68 5.31
CA ILE A 32 -18.50 -17.84 4.03
C ILE A 32 -19.40 -16.65 3.69
N ASP A 33 -19.93 -15.96 4.71
CA ASP A 33 -20.71 -14.73 4.56
C ASP A 33 -19.89 -13.57 3.94
N ASP A 34 -18.55 -13.65 3.98
CA ASP A 34 -17.66 -12.67 3.34
C ASP A 34 -17.35 -13.02 1.88
N ALA A 35 -17.77 -14.18 1.38
CA ALA A 35 -17.44 -14.65 0.03
C ALA A 35 -17.90 -13.67 -1.06
N GLU A 36 -19.08 -13.07 -0.91
CA GLU A 36 -19.61 -12.11 -1.89
C GLU A 36 -18.66 -10.91 -2.12
N LYS A 37 -17.87 -10.53 -1.10
CA LYS A 37 -16.91 -9.42 -1.21
C LYS A 37 -15.70 -9.78 -2.08
N PHE A 38 -15.40 -11.07 -2.27
CA PHE A 38 -14.31 -11.53 -3.13
C PHE A 38 -14.71 -11.65 -4.61
N ALA A 39 -16.00 -11.87 -4.90
CA ALA A 39 -16.46 -12.15 -6.25
C ALA A 39 -16.02 -11.10 -7.30
N PRO A 40 -16.15 -9.78 -7.07
CA PRO A 40 -15.72 -8.77 -8.05
C PRO A 40 -14.22 -8.79 -8.35
N TYR A 41 -13.40 -9.26 -7.42
CA TYR A 41 -11.94 -9.32 -7.57
C TYR A 41 -11.51 -10.62 -8.27
N ILE A 42 -12.21 -11.71 -8.00
CA ILE A 42 -12.03 -12.98 -8.70
C ILE A 42 -12.40 -12.85 -10.18
N GLU A 43 -13.51 -12.15 -10.49
CA GLU A 43 -13.90 -11.86 -11.89
C GLU A 43 -12.85 -11.04 -12.64
N LYS A 44 -12.10 -10.18 -11.92
CA LYS A 44 -10.95 -9.43 -12.46
C LYS A 44 -9.65 -10.23 -12.45
N GLU A 45 -9.70 -11.53 -12.15
CA GLU A 45 -8.55 -12.44 -12.07
C GLU A 45 -7.47 -11.97 -11.08
N TRP A 46 -7.89 -11.35 -9.96
CA TRP A 46 -6.95 -10.90 -8.95
C TRP A 46 -6.21 -12.07 -8.29
N VAL A 47 -4.94 -11.82 -7.99
CA VAL A 47 -4.10 -12.65 -7.14
C VAL A 47 -4.10 -12.07 -5.74
N PHE A 48 -4.31 -12.91 -4.74
CA PHE A 48 -4.40 -12.51 -3.35
C PHE A 48 -3.13 -12.93 -2.61
N THR A 49 -2.58 -12.05 -1.77
CA THR A 49 -1.56 -12.44 -0.81
C THR A 49 -2.18 -12.48 0.57
N ALA A 50 -2.38 -13.70 1.09
CA ALA A 50 -2.85 -13.91 2.45
C ALA A 50 -1.65 -13.93 3.40
N MET A 51 -1.72 -13.14 4.47
CA MET A 51 -0.65 -13.03 5.48
C MET A 51 -1.20 -13.23 6.89
N LYS A 52 -0.48 -14.01 7.71
CA LYS A 52 -0.78 -14.19 9.14
C LYS A 52 0.51 -14.35 9.94
N PRO A 53 0.53 -14.07 11.25
CA PRO A 53 1.71 -14.31 12.08
C PRO A 53 2.21 -15.75 11.97
N ASP A 54 3.53 -15.93 11.89
CA ASP A 54 4.17 -17.24 11.90
C ASP A 54 4.25 -17.74 13.36
N PRO A 55 3.54 -18.81 13.74
CA PRO A 55 3.55 -19.31 15.11
C PRO A 55 4.94 -19.83 15.54
N ASN A 56 5.82 -20.13 14.58
CA ASN A 56 7.19 -20.57 14.85
C ASN A 56 8.19 -19.42 14.94
N SER A 57 7.78 -18.21 14.62
CA SER A 57 8.56 -16.99 14.74
C SER A 57 7.80 -15.99 15.62
N PRO A 58 7.70 -16.25 16.94
CA PRO A 58 6.95 -15.40 17.85
C PRO A 58 7.50 -13.97 17.77
N MET A 59 6.68 -13.05 17.26
CA MET A 59 7.00 -11.64 17.28
C MET A 59 6.82 -11.14 18.71
N GLU A 60 7.89 -10.66 19.33
CA GLU A 60 7.75 -9.92 20.58
C GLU A 60 6.97 -8.63 20.30
N MET A 61 5.92 -8.40 21.08
CA MET A 61 5.17 -7.15 20.99
C MET A 61 6.15 -5.99 21.23
N PRO A 62 6.28 -5.04 20.29
CA PRO A 62 7.20 -3.93 20.43
C PRO A 62 6.87 -3.10 21.68
N ARG A 63 7.89 -2.48 22.29
CA ARG A 63 7.69 -1.52 23.40
C ARG A 63 6.91 -0.32 22.86
N GLY A 64 5.62 -0.24 23.20
CA GLY A 64 4.68 0.73 22.63
C GLY A 64 3.49 0.11 21.92
N GLY A 65 3.44 -1.23 21.80
CA GLY A 65 2.39 -1.97 21.09
C GLY A 65 2.71 -2.18 19.61
N TRP A 66 1.81 -2.86 18.90
CA TRP A 66 1.88 -3.08 17.44
C TRP A 66 1.78 -1.78 16.62
N ASP A 67 1.40 -0.72 17.30
CA ASP A 67 1.42 0.67 16.88
C ASP A 67 2.84 1.21 16.59
N SER A 68 3.88 0.40 16.87
CA SER A 68 5.28 0.74 16.68
C SER A 68 6.09 -0.41 16.05
N ASN A 69 6.91 -0.12 15.05
CA ASN A 69 8.00 -0.98 14.55
C ASN A 69 7.62 -2.40 14.07
N VAL A 70 6.71 -2.50 13.10
CA VAL A 70 6.66 -3.67 12.20
C VAL A 70 7.46 -3.40 10.94
N ASP A 71 8.25 -4.38 10.50
CA ASP A 71 8.95 -4.30 9.21
C ASP A 71 7.91 -4.14 8.09
N PRO A 72 8.11 -3.20 7.16
CA PRO A 72 7.19 -3.04 6.04
C PRO A 72 7.23 -4.27 5.14
N VAL A 73 6.06 -4.74 4.74
CA VAL A 73 5.96 -5.75 3.69
C VAL A 73 6.05 -5.05 2.34
N VAL A 74 7.11 -5.34 1.59
CA VAL A 74 7.31 -4.77 0.26
C VAL A 74 6.72 -5.70 -0.80
N PHE A 75 5.80 -5.18 -1.59
CA PHE A 75 5.29 -5.83 -2.79
C PHE A 75 5.83 -5.12 -4.02
N THR A 76 6.18 -5.88 -5.05
CA THR A 76 6.57 -5.35 -6.35
C THR A 76 5.85 -6.12 -7.42
N TYR A 77 5.10 -5.42 -8.26
CA TYR A 77 4.33 -5.98 -9.35
C TYR A 77 4.21 -4.94 -10.47
N GLN A 78 3.93 -5.41 -11.69
CA GLN A 78 3.60 -4.53 -12.80
C GLN A 78 2.08 -4.38 -12.86
N ALA A 79 1.61 -3.14 -12.88
CA ALA A 79 0.21 -2.82 -13.08
C ALA A 79 0.07 -1.49 -13.82
N THR A 80 -1.04 -1.32 -14.54
CA THR A 80 -1.42 -0.04 -15.16
C THR A 80 -2.13 0.89 -14.18
N ASP A 81 -2.75 0.32 -13.15
CA ASP A 81 -3.60 1.01 -12.21
C ASP A 81 -3.38 0.49 -10.78
N PHE A 82 -3.63 1.34 -9.79
CA PHE A 82 -3.67 0.96 -8.39
C PHE A 82 -5.08 1.17 -7.83
N GLU A 83 -5.61 0.17 -7.14
CA GLU A 83 -6.94 0.21 -6.55
C GLU A 83 -6.90 -0.21 -5.07
N VAL A 84 -7.65 0.49 -4.22
CA VAL A 84 -7.86 0.16 -2.81
C VAL A 84 -9.16 -0.62 -2.69
N PRO A 85 -9.12 -1.93 -2.38
CA PRO A 85 -10.31 -2.78 -2.30
C PRO A 85 -11.02 -2.62 -0.95
N LEU A 86 -11.65 -1.47 -0.70
CA LEU A 86 -12.32 -1.19 0.59
C LEU A 86 -13.29 -2.30 1.04
N PRO A 87 -14.08 -2.96 0.15
CA PRO A 87 -14.91 -4.10 0.54
C PRO A 87 -14.15 -5.20 1.27
N LEU A 88 -12.95 -5.55 0.80
CA LEU A 88 -12.12 -6.56 1.46
C LEU A 88 -11.58 -6.06 2.80
N LEU A 89 -11.19 -4.78 2.86
CA LEU A 89 -10.69 -4.14 4.09
C LEU A 89 -11.78 -3.95 5.17
N SER A 90 -13.06 -4.01 4.78
CA SER A 90 -14.20 -3.90 5.69
C SER A 90 -14.48 -5.20 6.48
N ILE A 91 -13.91 -6.33 6.05
CA ILE A 91 -14.19 -7.64 6.65
C ILE A 91 -13.74 -7.65 8.11
N ARG A 92 -14.66 -8.03 9.01
CA ARG A 92 -14.46 -8.13 10.46
C ARG A 92 -13.92 -6.86 11.13
N ARG A 93 -14.18 -5.70 10.53
CA ARG A 93 -13.82 -4.41 11.12
C ARG A 93 -14.75 -4.08 12.30
N SER A 94 -14.16 -3.71 13.43
CA SER A 94 -14.87 -3.32 14.66
C SER A 94 -14.37 -2.02 15.27
N PHE A 95 -13.37 -1.39 14.67
CA PHE A 95 -12.70 -0.20 15.17
C PHE A 95 -12.36 0.77 14.03
N GLU A 96 -11.85 1.95 14.40
CA GLU A 96 -11.38 2.96 13.45
C GLU A 96 -10.20 2.41 12.62
N LEU A 97 -10.27 2.56 11.30
CA LEU A 97 -9.19 2.16 10.40
C LEU A 97 -8.50 3.42 9.87
N PRO A 98 -7.40 3.88 10.49
CA PRO A 98 -6.56 4.90 9.89
C PRO A 98 -5.79 4.32 8.71
N MET A 99 -5.82 5.02 7.58
CA MET A 99 -5.12 4.68 6.36
C MET A 99 -4.28 5.88 5.92
N ALA A 100 -3.01 5.63 5.64
CA ALA A 100 -2.08 6.62 5.11
C ALA A 100 -1.36 6.01 3.91
N PHE A 101 -1.50 6.65 2.75
CA PHE A 101 -0.77 6.28 1.54
C PHE A 101 0.34 7.29 1.28
N PHE A 102 1.54 6.80 1.00
CA PHE A 102 2.63 7.59 0.46
C PHE A 102 2.86 7.15 -0.99
N VAL A 103 2.51 8.04 -1.92
CA VAL A 103 2.66 7.80 -3.35
C VAL A 103 3.90 8.53 -3.82
N ILE A 104 4.80 7.79 -4.48
CA ILE A 104 6.04 8.30 -5.05
C ILE A 104 5.89 8.19 -6.56
N ASP A 105 5.72 9.33 -7.22
CA ASP A 105 5.53 9.40 -8.67
C ASP A 105 6.07 10.73 -9.21
N ARG A 106 6.05 10.95 -10.53
CA ARG A 106 6.39 12.24 -11.14
C ARG A 106 5.30 13.27 -10.90
N GLU A 107 4.05 12.84 -10.95
CA GLU A 107 2.85 13.67 -10.85
C GLU A 107 2.20 13.50 -9.48
N ARG A 108 1.36 14.47 -9.10
CA ARG A 108 0.62 14.39 -7.83
C ARG A 108 -0.49 13.35 -7.92
N ALA A 109 -0.71 12.65 -6.81
CA ALA A 109 -1.75 11.64 -6.71
C ALA A 109 -3.02 12.17 -5.98
N ASP A 110 -4.17 11.59 -6.34
CA ASP A 110 -5.45 11.75 -5.69
C ASP A 110 -6.07 10.38 -5.41
N LEU A 111 -6.80 10.27 -4.30
CA LEU A 111 -7.57 9.09 -3.95
C LEU A 111 -8.91 9.55 -3.39
N GLU A 112 -10.00 9.08 -3.98
CA GLU A 112 -11.33 9.63 -3.69
C GLU A 112 -11.67 9.53 -2.20
N GLY A 113 -12.08 10.66 -1.62
CA GLY A 113 -12.47 10.74 -0.23
C GLY A 113 -11.31 10.64 0.77
N PHE A 114 -10.06 10.57 0.32
CA PHE A 114 -8.86 10.77 1.13
C PHE A 114 -8.47 12.25 1.11
N MET A 115 -7.85 12.70 2.19
CA MET A 115 -7.35 14.06 2.31
C MET A 115 -5.87 14.10 1.96
N THR A 116 -5.47 15.01 1.07
CA THR A 116 -4.04 15.30 0.84
C THR A 116 -3.45 15.98 2.07
N ALA A 117 -2.50 15.33 2.74
CA ALA A 117 -1.78 15.88 3.90
C ALA A 117 -0.46 16.56 3.48
N TYR A 118 0.19 16.03 2.45
CA TYR A 118 1.44 16.54 1.88
C TYR A 118 1.47 16.20 0.38
N SER A 119 2.01 17.08 -0.45
CA SER A 119 2.22 16.84 -1.87
C SER A 119 3.20 17.85 -2.44
N ASN A 120 4.49 17.53 -2.42
CA ASN A 120 5.54 18.40 -2.92
C ASN A 120 6.52 17.63 -3.81
N GLN A 121 7.20 18.36 -4.69
CA GLN A 121 8.36 17.86 -5.38
C GLN A 121 9.59 17.90 -4.46
N ILE A 122 10.28 16.77 -4.32
CA ILE A 122 11.38 16.64 -3.38
C ILE A 122 12.61 17.37 -3.90
N SER A 123 13.02 18.42 -3.20
CA SER A 123 14.29 19.11 -3.46
C SER A 123 15.51 18.32 -2.98
N SER A 124 16.72 18.70 -3.41
CA SER A 124 17.96 18.04 -2.98
C SER A 124 18.25 18.21 -1.49
N SER A 125 17.90 19.37 -0.90
CA SER A 125 18.04 19.63 0.53
C SER A 125 17.04 18.82 1.35
N GLU A 126 15.78 18.72 0.90
CA GLU A 126 14.77 17.88 1.54
C GLU A 126 15.15 16.40 1.46
N LEU A 127 15.59 15.93 0.30
CA LEU A 127 16.03 14.54 0.13
C LEU A 127 17.15 14.19 1.11
N LYS A 128 18.12 15.09 1.28
CA LYS A 128 19.19 14.90 2.27
C LYS A 128 18.61 14.79 3.68
N ALA A 129 17.74 15.71 4.09
CA ALA A 129 17.11 15.68 5.41
C ALA A 129 16.26 14.42 5.64
N ILE A 130 15.53 13.95 4.62
CA ILE A 130 14.75 12.72 4.68
C ILE A 130 15.66 11.51 4.84
N ARG A 131 16.77 11.42 4.10
CA ARG A 131 17.74 10.31 4.21
C ARG A 131 18.42 10.28 5.58
N ASP A 132 18.70 11.45 6.14
CA ASP A 132 19.30 11.56 7.47
C ASP A 132 18.34 11.07 8.59
N LEU A 133 17.02 11.29 8.45
CA LEU A 133 16.00 10.92 9.45
C LEU A 133 15.36 9.54 9.22
N TYR A 134 15.12 9.19 7.96
CA TYR A 134 14.36 8.02 7.51
C TYR A 134 15.10 7.33 6.36
N PRO A 135 16.25 6.68 6.61
CA PRO A 135 17.15 6.19 5.57
C PRO A 135 16.48 5.20 4.60
N THR A 136 15.61 4.31 5.10
CA THR A 136 14.86 3.36 4.24
C THR A 136 13.93 4.10 3.29
N PHE A 137 13.13 5.05 3.79
CA PHE A 137 12.20 5.81 2.96
C PHE A 137 12.94 6.77 2.01
N GLY A 138 13.97 7.46 2.48
CA GLY A 138 14.81 8.32 1.66
C GLY A 138 15.63 7.58 0.60
N GLY A 139 15.85 6.28 0.79
CA GLY A 139 16.44 5.40 -0.22
C GLY A 139 15.53 5.11 -1.42
N LEU A 140 14.21 5.32 -1.26
CA LEU A 140 13.21 5.17 -2.33
C LEU A 140 13.02 6.44 -3.17
N LEU A 141 13.63 7.55 -2.76
CA LEU A 141 13.39 8.87 -3.32
C LEU A 141 14.57 9.38 -4.16
N GLU A 142 14.22 10.12 -5.21
CA GLU A 142 15.13 10.91 -6.02
C GLU A 142 14.74 12.39 -5.97
N THR A 143 15.69 13.28 -6.28
CA THR A 143 15.39 14.70 -6.41
C THR A 143 14.49 14.92 -7.62
N GLY A 144 13.44 15.72 -7.47
CA GLY A 144 12.46 15.99 -8.51
C GLY A 144 11.28 15.01 -8.54
N THR A 145 11.30 13.94 -7.73
CA THR A 145 10.13 13.08 -7.55
C THR A 145 9.08 13.78 -6.70
N THR A 146 7.81 13.60 -7.03
CA THR A 146 6.68 14.07 -6.23
C THR A 146 6.33 13.03 -5.19
N VAL A 147 6.19 13.47 -3.94
CA VAL A 147 5.66 12.63 -2.86
C VAL A 147 4.32 13.16 -2.42
N THR A 148 3.27 12.36 -2.57
CA THR A 148 1.93 12.67 -2.08
C THR A 148 1.58 11.78 -0.89
N ARG A 149 1.16 12.39 0.22
CA ARG A 149 0.57 11.72 1.38
C ARG A 149 -0.93 11.92 1.38
N LEU A 150 -1.67 10.81 1.36
CA LEU A 150 -3.13 10.77 1.38
C LEU A 150 -3.59 10.05 2.65
N ASP A 151 -4.36 10.75 3.47
CA ASP A 151 -4.82 10.26 4.77
C ASP A 151 -6.35 10.10 4.79
N LYS A 152 -6.84 9.02 5.39
CA LYS A 152 -8.25 8.84 5.73
C LYS A 152 -8.39 8.00 6.99
N VAL A 153 -9.34 8.34 7.85
CA VAL A 153 -9.75 7.49 8.96
C VAL A 153 -11.17 7.03 8.67
N PHE A 154 -11.38 5.71 8.61
CA PHE A 154 -12.72 5.13 8.51
C PHE A 154 -13.23 4.80 9.92
N GLY A 155 -14.27 5.49 10.37
CA GLY A 155 -14.99 5.18 11.61
C GLY A 155 -15.80 3.88 11.48
N PRO A 156 -16.16 3.17 12.58
CA PRO A 156 -16.81 1.84 12.53
C PRO A 156 -18.06 1.73 11.64
N GLU A 157 -18.77 2.84 11.44
CA GLU A 157 -20.01 2.91 10.65
C GLU A 157 -19.80 3.43 9.21
N ASP A 158 -18.58 3.83 8.85
CA ASP A 158 -18.29 4.32 7.50
C ASP A 158 -18.45 3.22 6.46
N ALA A 159 -19.18 3.54 5.38
CA ALA A 159 -19.35 2.65 4.25
C ALA A 159 -18.00 2.41 3.53
N MET A 160 -17.68 1.14 3.34
CA MET A 160 -16.48 0.65 2.65
C MET A 160 -16.89 -0.33 1.54
N ASP A 161 -17.95 0.00 0.80
CA ASP A 161 -18.64 -0.84 -0.16
C ASP A 161 -18.06 -0.77 -1.58
N LYS A 162 -17.07 0.10 -1.82
CA LYS A 162 -16.53 0.37 -3.16
C LYS A 162 -15.01 0.34 -3.21
N THR A 163 -14.49 -0.20 -4.31
CA THR A 163 -13.09 -0.09 -4.67
C THR A 163 -12.78 1.35 -5.12
N ILE A 164 -11.68 1.93 -4.63
CA ILE A 164 -11.26 3.29 -5.00
C ILE A 164 -9.97 3.22 -5.81
N LYS A 165 -9.93 3.90 -6.97
CA LYS A 165 -8.73 3.97 -7.80
C LYS A 165 -7.86 5.16 -7.43
N LEU A 166 -6.55 4.92 -7.40
CA LEU A 166 -5.57 6.00 -7.41
C LEU A 166 -5.63 6.71 -8.76
N ARG A 167 -5.61 8.03 -8.73
CA ARG A 167 -5.70 8.88 -9.92
C ARG A 167 -4.64 9.97 -9.86
N GLN A 168 -4.32 10.55 -11.01
CA GLN A 168 -3.59 11.80 -11.03
C GLN A 168 -4.45 12.93 -10.45
N ALA A 169 -3.85 13.81 -9.65
CA ALA A 169 -4.53 14.98 -9.11
C ALA A 169 -4.88 15.98 -10.21
N SER A 170 -5.95 16.74 -10.02
CA SER A 170 -6.39 17.77 -10.99
C SER A 170 -5.56 19.05 -10.96
N SER A 171 -4.67 19.20 -9.98
CA SER A 171 -3.79 20.36 -9.81
C SER A 171 -2.39 19.90 -9.47
N GLU A 172 -1.39 20.60 -10.01
CA GLU A 172 0.03 20.37 -9.70
C GLU A 172 0.56 21.28 -8.57
N GLU A 173 -0.30 22.12 -7.96
CA GLU A 173 0.13 23.05 -6.91
C GLU A 173 0.62 22.33 -5.65
N GLU A 174 1.86 22.58 -5.22
CA GLU A 174 2.38 21.96 -4.01
C GLU A 174 1.50 22.25 -2.79
N PHE A 175 1.33 21.25 -1.94
CA PHE A 175 0.49 21.36 -0.77
C PHE A 175 1.16 20.75 0.45
N ARG A 176 1.26 21.54 1.51
CA ARG A 176 1.63 21.05 2.83
C ARG A 176 0.61 21.53 3.84
N ARG A 177 -0.03 20.58 4.52
CA ARG A 177 -0.90 20.96 5.64
C ARG A 177 -0.05 21.52 6.77
N VAL A 178 -0.25 22.81 7.08
CA VAL A 178 0.34 23.45 8.26
C VAL A 178 -0.60 23.21 9.43
N THR A 179 -0.53 22.02 10.04
CA THR A 179 -1.14 21.79 11.35
C THR A 179 -0.14 22.17 12.43
N GLY A 180 -0.50 23.09 13.33
CA GLY A 180 0.30 23.51 14.50
C GLY A 180 0.54 22.41 15.55
N ALA A 181 0.33 21.15 15.20
CA ALA A 181 0.47 19.98 16.03
C ALA A 181 1.20 18.89 15.24
N LEU A 182 2.53 18.98 15.20
CA LEU A 182 3.41 17.85 14.87
C LEU A 182 3.47 16.79 15.99
N ASN A 183 2.63 16.92 17.03
CA ASN A 183 2.61 16.05 18.21
C ASN A 183 1.58 14.92 18.15
N SER A 184 0.87 14.73 17.03
CA SER A 184 0.00 13.57 16.85
C SER A 184 0.57 12.62 15.80
N PHE A 185 1.69 11.99 16.15
CA PHE A 185 1.95 10.61 15.76
C PHE A 185 1.50 9.68 16.91
N PRO A 186 0.19 9.44 17.15
CA PRO A 186 -0.18 8.25 17.90
C PRO A 186 -0.24 7.12 16.88
N GLY A 187 0.74 6.21 16.93
CA GLY A 187 0.52 4.76 16.85
C GLY A 187 -0.48 4.15 15.86
N ALA A 188 -0.86 4.82 14.77
CA ALA A 188 -1.77 4.23 13.82
C ALA A 188 -0.99 3.21 13.00
N LEU A 189 -1.49 1.98 12.94
CA LEU A 189 -1.05 0.93 12.02
C LEU A 189 -0.87 1.54 10.61
N ILE A 190 0.35 1.91 10.22
CA ILE A 190 0.63 2.40 8.88
C ILE A 190 0.75 1.16 8.01
N LEU A 191 -0.34 0.77 7.35
CA LEU A 191 -0.23 -0.09 6.18
C LEU A 191 0.48 0.75 5.10
N LEU A 192 1.81 0.69 5.08
CA LEU A 192 2.62 1.42 4.12
C LEU A 192 2.54 0.69 2.78
N THR A 193 1.46 0.90 2.04
CA THR A 193 1.39 0.42 0.66
C THR A 193 2.14 1.41 -0.22
N LEU A 194 3.36 1.04 -0.59
CA LEU A 194 4.17 1.78 -1.54
C LEU A 194 3.69 1.46 -2.96
N VAL A 195 3.20 2.47 -3.66
CA VAL A 195 2.91 2.38 -5.10
C VAL A 195 4.01 3.13 -5.82
N VAL A 196 4.88 2.41 -6.53
CA VAL A 196 5.85 3.01 -7.46
C VAL A 196 5.21 2.97 -8.83
N GLY A 197 4.65 4.10 -9.27
CA GLY A 197 4.14 4.26 -10.62
C GLY A 197 5.30 4.38 -11.60
N THR A 198 5.59 3.34 -12.37
CA THR A 198 6.40 3.52 -13.58
C THR A 198 5.51 4.10 -14.66
N GLY A 199 5.37 5.43 -14.65
CA GLY A 199 4.60 6.18 -15.65
C GLY A 199 4.96 5.76 -17.09
N GLN A 200 3.93 5.35 -17.82
CA GLN A 200 4.01 4.84 -19.17
C GLN A 200 4.20 5.99 -20.17
N ARG A 201 5.46 6.38 -20.41
CA ARG A 201 6.05 6.92 -21.67
C ARG A 201 7.34 7.68 -21.35
N ALA A 202 8.46 6.95 -21.32
CA ALA A 202 9.76 7.38 -21.82
C ALA A 202 10.79 6.30 -21.48
N LEU A 203 11.04 5.39 -22.43
CA LEU A 203 12.37 4.87 -22.78
C LEU A 203 12.24 3.99 -24.04
N ASN A 204 11.67 4.56 -25.10
CA ASN A 204 12.09 4.23 -26.47
C ASN A 204 13.42 4.94 -26.71
N HIS A 205 14.50 4.44 -26.11
CA HIS A 205 15.89 4.67 -26.47
C HIS A 205 16.76 4.03 -25.39
N PHE A 206 16.94 2.71 -25.42
CA PHE A 206 18.20 2.03 -25.06
C PHE A 206 18.10 0.51 -25.25
N PHE A 207 17.68 0.05 -26.43
CA PHE A 207 18.13 -1.23 -26.97
C PHE A 207 18.33 -1.07 -28.47
N SER A 208 19.47 -0.46 -28.83
CA SER A 208 20.04 -0.59 -30.17
C SER A 208 20.72 -1.94 -30.27
N LYS A 209 20.46 -2.62 -31.39
CA LYS A 209 21.21 -3.76 -31.91
C LYS A 209 22.73 -3.52 -31.82
N GLU A 210 23.44 -4.40 -31.14
CA GLU A 210 24.75 -4.96 -31.51
C GLU A 210 24.73 -6.41 -30.96
N GLY A 211 24.62 -7.43 -31.82
CA GLY A 211 25.78 -8.13 -32.40
C GLY A 211 26.04 -9.39 -31.57
N GLU A 212 25.55 -10.56 -31.98
CA GLU A 212 26.41 -11.54 -32.67
C GLU A 212 27.91 -11.38 -32.33
N GLN A 213 28.44 -12.18 -31.41
CA GLN A 213 29.39 -13.25 -31.73
C GLN A 213 30.12 -13.84 -30.49
N ASN A 214 30.31 -15.16 -30.58
CA ASN A 214 31.39 -16.01 -30.05
C ASN A 214 31.35 -16.51 -28.60
N GLY A 215 31.27 -17.85 -28.48
CA GLY A 215 31.53 -18.64 -27.28
C GLY A 215 30.79 -19.97 -27.29
#